data_AF-A0A6J6GPR7-F1
#
_entry.id   AF-A0A6J6GPR7-F1
#
_cell.length_a   1.000
_cell.length_b   1.000
_cell.length_c   1.000
_cell.angle_alpha   90.00
_cell.angle_beta   90.00
_cell.angle_gamma   90.00
#
_symmetry.space_group_name_H-M   'P 1'
#
loop_
_entity.id
_entity.type
_entity.pdbx_description
1 polymer ?
#
loop_
_entity_poly.entity_id
_entity_poly.type
_entity_poly.pdbx_seq_one_letter_code
_entity_poly.pdbx_strand_id
1 'polypeptide(L)'
;MSSIALTDGQFGLLYNVFSFGLISMLACTVYTLVSQSRVLPKYRAALVMSSMVTFIAGYHYMRIFNSFHESFENGSLKTGTGQGAFNEAYRYVDWILTVPLLLVEVIAVLALAKAAASSLISRLVPASAAMIALGYPGEIATDNNTKIIWGVLSTLPFLYILYVLFVELSKSLERQPDGVAATVGRLRLLLIATWGVYPISYLLPIIDSANAASAGAFVNRQIGYTIADVLAKCVFGLTIYKIAKMKSVAEGMKDDH
;
A
#
# COMPACT_ATOMS: atom_id res chain seq x y z
N MET A 1 21.36 -15.27 -9.79
CA MET A 1 20.10 -15.79 -9.24
C MET A 1 20.44 -16.40 -7.90
N SER A 2 19.74 -15.99 -6.85
CA SER A 2 19.97 -16.49 -5.49
C SER A 2 18.92 -17.53 -5.15
N SER A 3 19.24 -18.46 -4.26
CA SER A 3 18.30 -19.46 -3.77
C SER A 3 18.22 -19.39 -2.25
N ILE A 4 17.03 -19.64 -1.71
CA ILE A 4 16.73 -19.56 -0.28
C ILE A 4 16.12 -20.90 0.14
N ALA A 5 16.83 -21.67 0.96
CA ALA A 5 16.29 -22.90 1.52
C ALA A 5 15.20 -22.57 2.56
N LEU A 6 14.01 -23.13 2.39
CA LEU A 6 12.91 -22.97 3.34
C LEU A 6 12.59 -24.31 3.98
N THR A 7 12.32 -24.31 5.28
CA THR A 7 11.68 -25.46 5.93
C THR A 7 10.22 -25.57 5.50
N ASP A 8 9.62 -26.76 5.63
CA ASP A 8 8.19 -26.97 5.34
C ASP A 8 7.31 -26.01 6.13
N GLY A 9 7.68 -25.73 7.39
CA GLY A 9 6.97 -24.77 8.24
C GLY A 9 7.06 -23.34 7.72
N GLN A 10 8.24 -22.91 7.24
CA GLN A 10 8.43 -21.58 6.65
C GLN A 10 7.66 -21.44 5.33
N PHE A 11 7.69 -22.47 4.48
CA PHE A 11 6.91 -22.50 3.24
C PHE A 11 5.41 -22.41 3.53
N GLY A 12 4.90 -23.27 4.42
CA GLY A 12 3.49 -23.29 4.79
C GLY A 12 3.02 -21.97 5.42
N LEU A 13 3.87 -21.34 6.24
CA LEU A 13 3.57 -20.02 6.81
C LEU A 13 3.40 -18.96 5.72
N LEU A 14 4.34 -18.86 4.78
CA LEU A 14 4.25 -17.88 3.69
C LEU A 14 3.08 -18.14 2.77
N TYR A 15 2.81 -19.41 2.44
CA TYR A 15 1.63 -19.81 1.67
C TYR A 15 0.35 -19.29 2.32
N ASN A 16 0.16 -19.54 3.62
CA ASN A 16 -1.02 -19.10 4.36
C ASN A 16 -1.12 -17.58 4.46
N VAL A 17 0.01 -16.89 4.67
CA VAL A 17 0.06 -15.42 4.76
C VAL A 17 -0.30 -14.78 3.42
N PHE A 18 0.22 -15.28 2.30
CA PHE A 18 -0.16 -14.77 0.97
C PHE A 18 -1.63 -15.06 0.65
N SER A 19 -2.14 -16.24 1.04
CA SER A 19 -3.58 -16.55 0.93
C SER A 19 -4.43 -15.59 1.75
N PHE A 20 -4.01 -15.26 2.98
CA PHE A 20 -4.67 -14.28 3.83
C PHE A 20 -4.67 -12.88 3.22
N GLY A 21 -3.55 -12.44 2.67
CA GLY A 21 -3.45 -11.17 1.93
C GLY A 21 -4.43 -11.12 0.77
N LEU A 22 -4.45 -12.17 -0.08
CA LEU A 22 -5.35 -12.28 -1.23
C LEU A 22 -6.83 -12.15 -0.82
N ILE A 23 -7.30 -12.99 0.11
CA ILE A 23 -8.71 -12.99 0.48
C ILE A 23 -9.13 -11.70 1.19
N SER A 24 -8.24 -11.09 1.99
CA SER A 24 -8.50 -9.81 2.66
C SER A 24 -8.78 -8.71 1.64
N MET A 25 -7.97 -8.63 0.58
CA MET A 25 -8.14 -7.66 -0.50
C MET A 25 -9.47 -7.86 -1.23
N LEU A 26 -9.77 -9.10 -1.65
CA LEU A 26 -11.01 -9.40 -2.36
C LEU A 26 -12.26 -9.13 -1.51
N ALA A 27 -12.24 -9.53 -0.24
CA ALA A 27 -13.34 -9.27 0.68
C ALA A 27 -13.54 -7.76 0.91
N CYS A 28 -12.45 -7.01 1.08
CA CYS A 28 -12.53 -5.56 1.23
C CYS A 28 -13.08 -4.89 -0.03
N THR A 29 -12.68 -5.32 -1.23
CA THR A 29 -13.23 -4.84 -2.50
C THR A 29 -14.74 -4.97 -2.55
N VAL A 30 -15.26 -6.17 -2.25
CA VAL A 30 -16.71 -6.43 -2.25
C VAL A 30 -17.40 -5.55 -1.22
N TYR A 31 -16.84 -5.46 0.00
CA TYR A 31 -17.43 -4.66 1.06
C TYR A 31 -17.54 -3.18 0.68
N THR A 32 -16.48 -2.57 0.15
CA THR A 32 -16.48 -1.15 -0.22
C THR A 32 -17.38 -0.85 -1.43
N LEU A 33 -17.55 -1.80 -2.37
CA LEU A 33 -18.51 -1.69 -3.47
C LEU A 33 -19.95 -1.72 -2.97
N VAL A 34 -20.30 -2.70 -2.13
CA VAL A 34 -21.66 -2.86 -1.60
C VAL A 34 -22.03 -1.71 -0.65
N SER A 35 -21.04 -1.13 0.04
CA SER A 35 -21.27 -0.06 1.02
C SER A 35 -21.57 1.33 0.40
N GLN A 36 -21.53 1.48 -0.93
CA GLN A 36 -21.76 2.78 -1.58
C GLN A 36 -23.13 3.39 -1.31
N SER A 37 -24.16 2.57 -1.14
CA SER A 37 -25.51 3.06 -0.82
C SER A 37 -25.63 3.61 0.60
N ARG A 38 -24.65 3.33 1.48
CA ARG A 38 -24.64 3.73 2.89
C ARG A 38 -24.00 5.11 3.12
N VAL A 39 -23.59 5.79 2.05
CA VAL A 39 -23.02 7.14 2.08
C VAL A 39 -23.67 8.02 1.01
N LEU A 40 -23.60 9.35 1.20
CA LEU A 40 -24.10 10.31 0.23
C LEU A 40 -23.38 10.15 -1.13
N PRO A 41 -24.06 10.40 -2.26
CA PRO A 41 -23.52 10.20 -3.61
C PRO A 41 -22.13 10.81 -3.84
N LYS A 42 -21.88 12.01 -3.28
CA LYS A 42 -20.60 12.71 -3.44
C LYS A 42 -19.40 12.03 -2.79
N TYR A 43 -19.60 11.08 -1.87
CA TYR A 43 -18.51 10.31 -1.25
C TYR A 43 -18.28 8.95 -1.90
N ARG A 44 -19.19 8.48 -2.76
CA ARG A 44 -19.10 7.15 -3.37
C ARG A 44 -17.85 6.96 -4.22
N ALA A 45 -17.37 8.03 -4.87
CA ALA A 45 -16.13 7.99 -5.63
C ALA A 45 -14.92 7.56 -4.78
N ALA A 46 -14.86 7.96 -3.49
CA ALA A 46 -13.81 7.51 -2.59
C ALA A 46 -13.90 6.00 -2.31
N LEU A 47 -15.10 5.46 -2.09
CA LEU A 47 -15.32 4.02 -1.89
C LEU A 47 -15.01 3.21 -3.16
N VAL A 48 -15.35 3.72 -4.34
CA VAL A 48 -14.98 3.10 -5.62
C VAL A 48 -13.46 3.00 -5.72
N MET A 49 -12.72 4.07 -5.38
CA MET A 49 -11.27 4.04 -5.37
C MET A 49 -10.70 3.04 -4.36
N SER A 50 -11.27 2.94 -3.15
CA SER A 50 -10.85 1.93 -2.16
C SER A 50 -11.09 0.51 -2.67
N SER A 51 -12.18 0.32 -3.41
CA SER A 51 -12.49 -0.94 -4.08
C SER A 51 -11.48 -1.25 -5.18
N MET A 52 -11.10 -0.27 -6.00
CA MET A 52 -10.08 -0.43 -7.04
C MET A 52 -8.71 -0.74 -6.44
N VAL A 53 -8.30 -0.04 -5.38
CA VAL A 53 -7.03 -0.28 -4.69
C VAL A 53 -6.94 -1.73 -4.22
N THR A 54 -7.97 -2.20 -3.52
CA THR A 54 -7.99 -3.57 -2.99
C THR A 54 -8.15 -4.60 -4.11
N PHE A 55 -8.88 -4.30 -5.18
CA PHE A 55 -9.01 -5.21 -6.33
C PHE A 55 -7.67 -5.41 -7.06
N ILE A 56 -6.98 -4.31 -7.35
CA ILE A 56 -5.64 -4.33 -7.98
C ILE A 56 -4.66 -5.09 -7.08
N ALA A 57 -4.67 -4.84 -5.77
CA ALA A 57 -3.82 -5.56 -4.83
C ALA A 57 -4.18 -7.05 -4.76
N GLY A 58 -5.46 -7.41 -4.78
CA GLY A 58 -5.92 -8.80 -4.84
C GLY A 58 -5.37 -9.53 -6.06
N TYR A 59 -5.46 -8.91 -7.25
CA TYR A 59 -4.83 -9.46 -8.45
C TYR A 59 -3.30 -9.67 -8.27
N HIS A 60 -2.60 -8.69 -7.72
CA HIS A 60 -1.15 -8.82 -7.51
C HIS A 60 -0.78 -9.83 -6.43
N TYR A 61 -1.61 -10.01 -5.39
CA TYR A 61 -1.43 -11.10 -4.42
C TYR A 61 -1.61 -12.48 -5.07
N MET A 62 -2.56 -12.64 -5.99
CA MET A 62 -2.66 -13.86 -6.80
C MET A 62 -1.38 -14.09 -7.61
N ARG A 63 -0.80 -13.05 -8.22
CA ARG A 63 0.48 -13.16 -8.94
C ARG A 63 1.65 -13.49 -8.04
N ILE A 64 1.74 -12.89 -6.85
CA ILE A 64 2.76 -13.17 -5.83
C ILE A 64 2.64 -14.62 -5.36
N PHE A 65 1.42 -15.08 -5.09
CA PHE A 65 1.13 -16.43 -4.67
C PHE A 65 1.57 -17.46 -5.71
N ASN A 66 1.20 -17.26 -6.98
CA ASN A 66 1.64 -18.12 -8.08
C ASN A 66 3.17 -18.09 -8.23
N SER A 67 3.77 -16.89 -8.19
CA SER A 67 5.23 -16.74 -8.27
C SER A 67 5.95 -17.44 -7.14
N PHE A 68 5.40 -17.43 -5.92
CA PHE A 68 5.97 -18.15 -4.77
C PHE A 68 5.91 -19.66 -4.97
N HIS A 69 4.77 -20.18 -5.42
CA HIS A 69 4.61 -21.61 -5.67
C HIS A 69 5.51 -22.10 -6.81
N GLU A 70 5.53 -21.39 -7.94
CA GLU A 70 6.29 -21.74 -9.15
C GLU A 70 7.80 -21.62 -8.98
N SER A 71 8.27 -20.86 -7.99
CA SER A 71 9.70 -20.65 -7.74
C SER A 71 10.28 -21.57 -6.68
N PHE A 72 9.46 -22.43 -6.07
CA PHE A 72 9.88 -23.36 -5.03
C PHE A 72 10.05 -24.77 -5.59
N GLU A 73 11.27 -25.31 -5.51
CA GLU A 73 11.60 -26.66 -5.97
C GLU A 73 12.61 -27.30 -5.01
N ASN A 74 12.39 -28.57 -4.65
CA ASN A 74 13.29 -29.38 -3.81
C ASN A 74 13.75 -28.68 -2.51
N GLY A 75 12.83 -28.01 -1.80
CA GLY A 75 13.14 -27.32 -0.53
C GLY A 75 13.78 -25.94 -0.68
N SER A 76 13.89 -25.43 -1.91
CA SER A 76 14.61 -24.20 -2.22
C SER A 76 13.77 -23.24 -3.07
N LEU A 77 13.72 -21.98 -2.65
CA LEU A 77 13.04 -20.90 -3.36
C LEU A 77 14.05 -20.13 -4.22
N LYS A 78 13.82 -20.10 -5.52
CA LYS A 78 14.60 -19.29 -6.47
C LYS A 78 14.14 -17.84 -6.41
N THR A 79 15.06 -16.88 -6.25
CA THR A 79 14.73 -15.44 -6.20
C THR A 79 15.45 -14.63 -7.27
N GLY A 80 14.83 -13.53 -7.70
CA GLY A 80 15.37 -12.59 -8.69
C GLY A 80 14.39 -12.24 -9.80
N THR A 81 14.92 -11.70 -10.90
CA THR A 81 14.13 -11.20 -12.04
C THR A 81 13.99 -12.19 -13.20
N GLY A 82 14.66 -13.35 -13.11
CA GLY A 82 14.63 -14.38 -14.15
C GLY A 82 13.34 -15.20 -14.15
N GLN A 83 13.09 -15.91 -15.24
CA GLN A 83 11.94 -16.83 -15.35
C GLN A 83 11.97 -17.90 -14.25
N GLY A 84 10.79 -18.15 -13.66
CA GLY A 84 10.61 -19.10 -12.55
C GLY A 84 11.22 -18.65 -11.22
N ALA A 85 11.65 -17.39 -11.09
CA ALA A 85 12.08 -16.84 -9.81
C ALA A 85 10.93 -16.09 -9.12
N PHE A 86 10.94 -16.07 -7.79
CA PHE A 86 10.07 -15.21 -6.99
C PHE A 86 10.37 -13.74 -7.33
N ASN A 87 9.36 -13.07 -7.89
CA ASN A 87 9.53 -11.76 -8.49
C ASN A 87 8.87 -10.65 -7.67
N GLU A 88 9.67 -9.84 -7.00
CA GLU A 88 9.21 -8.69 -6.20
C GLU A 88 8.56 -7.58 -7.05
N ALA A 89 8.75 -7.59 -8.37
CA ALA A 89 8.17 -6.59 -9.26
C ALA A 89 6.64 -6.54 -9.19
N TYR A 90 5.97 -7.64 -8.84
CA TYR A 90 4.51 -7.64 -8.68
C TYR A 90 4.04 -6.64 -7.62
N ARG A 91 4.81 -6.44 -6.54
CA ARG A 91 4.49 -5.40 -5.54
C ARG A 91 4.74 -4.00 -6.07
N TYR A 92 5.82 -3.77 -6.82
CA TYR A 92 6.08 -2.46 -7.43
C TYR A 92 5.02 -2.06 -8.47
N VAL A 93 4.53 -3.02 -9.26
CA VAL A 93 3.44 -2.78 -10.22
C VAL A 93 2.10 -2.57 -9.50
N ASP A 94 1.86 -3.27 -8.38
CA ASP A 94 0.73 -2.94 -7.50
C ASP A 94 0.85 -1.50 -6.98
N TRP A 95 2.01 -1.12 -6.45
CA TRP A 95 2.20 0.18 -5.80
C TRP A 95 2.11 1.35 -6.78
N ILE A 96 2.66 1.25 -7.99
CA ILE A 96 2.59 2.36 -8.96
C ILE A 96 1.13 2.67 -9.34
N LEU A 97 0.22 1.70 -9.21
CA LEU A 97 -1.21 1.87 -9.44
C LEU A 97 -1.96 2.27 -8.15
N THR A 98 -1.69 1.59 -7.04
CA THR A 98 -2.49 1.73 -5.81
C THR A 98 -2.09 2.93 -4.96
N VAL A 99 -0.81 3.30 -4.92
CA VAL A 99 -0.32 4.42 -4.11
C VAL A 99 -0.92 5.76 -4.57
N PRO A 100 -0.98 6.10 -5.88
CA PRO A 100 -1.70 7.27 -6.33
C PRO A 100 -3.19 7.23 -5.95
N LEU A 101 -3.86 6.09 -6.13
CA LEU A 101 -5.29 5.94 -5.82
C LEU A 101 -5.58 6.11 -4.33
N LEU A 102 -4.75 5.54 -3.44
CA LEU A 102 -4.81 5.72 -1.99
C LEU A 102 -4.74 7.20 -1.58
N LEU A 103 -3.93 8.00 -2.28
CA LEU A 103 -3.83 9.42 -2.02
C LEU A 103 -5.05 10.17 -2.56
N VAL A 104 -5.53 9.83 -3.75
CA VAL A 104 -6.71 10.47 -4.37
C VAL A 104 -7.99 10.18 -3.58
N GLU A 105 -8.18 8.97 -3.04
CA GLU A 105 -9.38 8.64 -2.26
C GLU A 105 -9.47 9.43 -0.94
N VAL A 106 -8.33 9.75 -0.31
CA VAL A 106 -8.28 10.65 0.85
C VAL A 106 -8.79 12.04 0.46
N ILE A 107 -8.36 12.56 -0.69
CA ILE A 107 -8.81 13.88 -1.15
C ILE A 107 -10.30 13.85 -1.51
N ALA A 108 -10.75 12.78 -2.16
CA ALA A 108 -12.13 12.62 -2.59
C ALA A 108 -13.10 12.53 -1.40
N VAL A 109 -12.75 11.79 -0.34
CA VAL A 109 -13.65 11.63 0.82
C VAL A 109 -13.83 12.94 1.60
N LEU A 110 -12.87 13.85 1.51
CA LEU A 110 -12.98 15.17 2.14
C LEU A 110 -13.95 16.11 1.41
N ALA A 111 -14.35 15.78 0.16
CA ALA A 111 -15.25 16.57 -0.69
C ALA A 111 -14.87 18.07 -0.73
N LEU A 112 -13.59 18.35 -0.96
CA LEU A 112 -13.05 19.71 -1.00
C LEU A 112 -13.53 20.48 -2.23
N ALA A 113 -13.41 21.81 -2.19
CA ALA A 113 -13.57 22.64 -3.38
C ALA A 113 -12.63 22.19 -4.50
N LYS A 114 -13.10 22.23 -5.75
CA LYS A 114 -12.39 21.69 -6.93
C LYS A 114 -10.94 22.17 -7.05
N ALA A 115 -10.69 23.46 -6.81
CA ALA A 115 -9.34 24.03 -6.88
C ALA A 115 -8.40 23.45 -5.81
N ALA A 116 -8.87 23.29 -4.57
CA ALA A 116 -8.08 22.69 -3.48
C ALA A 116 -7.82 21.21 -3.73
N ALA A 117 -8.84 20.45 -4.14
CA ALA A 117 -8.70 19.04 -4.50
C ALA A 117 -7.70 18.86 -5.65
N SER A 118 -7.83 19.64 -6.73
CA SER A 118 -6.94 19.57 -7.89
C SER A 118 -5.49 19.90 -7.54
N SER A 119 -5.27 20.88 -6.65
CA SER A 119 -3.92 21.25 -6.19
C SER A 119 -3.26 20.11 -5.38
N LEU A 120 -4.01 19.46 -4.50
CA LEU A 120 -3.48 18.33 -3.72
C LEU A 120 -3.21 17.12 -4.61
N ILE A 121 -4.13 16.78 -5.50
CA ILE A 121 -3.98 15.64 -6.43
C ILE A 121 -2.79 15.85 -7.37
N SER A 122 -2.62 17.05 -7.94
CA SER A 122 -1.51 17.34 -8.86
C SER A 122 -0.13 17.32 -8.20
N ARG A 123 -0.07 17.48 -6.86
CA ARG A 123 1.15 17.32 -6.07
C ARG A 123 1.39 15.86 -5.68
N LEU A 124 0.35 15.18 -5.20
CA LEU A 124 0.45 13.83 -4.63
C LEU A 124 0.63 12.74 -5.69
N VAL A 125 -0.16 12.76 -6.77
CA VAL A 125 -0.15 11.68 -7.78
C VAL A 125 1.20 11.59 -8.49
N PRO A 126 1.77 12.67 -9.08
CA PRO A 126 3.07 12.58 -9.73
C PRO A 126 4.20 12.23 -8.75
N ALA A 127 4.17 12.77 -7.53
CA ALA A 127 5.15 12.44 -6.51
C ALA A 127 5.11 10.95 -6.14
N SER A 128 3.91 10.38 -5.97
CA SER A 128 3.76 8.95 -5.67
C SER A 128 4.22 8.04 -6.82
N ALA A 129 3.91 8.39 -8.06
CA ALA A 129 4.40 7.67 -9.22
C ALA A 129 5.94 7.74 -9.33
N ALA A 130 6.51 8.93 -9.13
CA ALA A 130 7.96 9.13 -9.12
C ALA A 130 8.64 8.32 -8.01
N MET A 131 8.09 8.33 -6.79
CA MET A 131 8.61 7.53 -5.67
C MET A 131 8.75 6.05 -6.05
N ILE A 132 7.70 5.43 -6.59
CA ILE A 132 7.74 4.00 -6.95
C ILE A 132 8.66 3.76 -8.15
N ALA A 133 8.60 4.61 -9.18
CA ALA A 133 9.42 4.47 -10.37
C ALA A 133 10.92 4.61 -10.08
N LEU A 134 11.30 5.51 -9.16
CA LEU A 134 12.69 5.69 -8.72
C LEU A 134 13.15 4.54 -7.80
N GLY A 135 12.26 3.94 -7.02
CA GLY A 135 12.62 2.84 -6.12
C GLY A 135 12.93 1.51 -6.83
N TYR A 136 12.23 1.22 -7.93
CA TYR A 136 12.32 -0.09 -8.60
C TYR A 136 13.72 -0.44 -9.16
N PRO A 137 14.45 0.47 -9.84
CA PRO A 137 15.81 0.18 -10.31
C PRO A 137 16.76 -0.24 -9.18
N GLY A 138 16.60 0.35 -7.99
CA GLY A 138 17.39 0.00 -6.83
C GLY A 138 17.00 -1.34 -6.20
N GLU A 139 15.71 -1.72 -6.23
CA GLU A 139 15.25 -3.02 -5.73
C GLU A 139 15.96 -4.16 -6.46
N ILE A 140 15.97 -4.09 -7.79
CA ILE A 140 16.52 -5.14 -8.65
C ILE A 140 18.04 -5.07 -8.82
N ALA A 141 18.68 -4.01 -8.32
CA ALA A 141 20.12 -3.86 -8.40
C ALA A 141 20.86 -4.91 -7.56
N THR A 142 22.03 -5.32 -8.03
CA THR A 142 22.90 -6.28 -7.32
C THR A 142 24.04 -5.62 -6.57
N ASP A 143 24.34 -4.34 -6.86
CA ASP A 143 25.39 -3.58 -6.21
C ASP A 143 24.83 -2.50 -5.25
N ASN A 144 25.56 -2.23 -4.18
CA ASN A 144 25.11 -1.30 -3.15
C ASN A 144 25.07 0.16 -3.61
N ASN A 145 25.94 0.58 -4.54
CA ASN A 145 25.99 1.97 -4.99
C ASN A 145 24.68 2.33 -5.72
N THR A 146 24.25 1.48 -6.64
CA THR A 146 22.97 1.63 -7.36
C THR A 146 21.79 1.61 -6.37
N LYS A 147 21.78 0.67 -5.42
CA LYS A 147 20.74 0.62 -4.36
C LYS A 147 20.65 1.93 -3.57
N ILE A 148 21.78 2.48 -3.16
CA ILE A 148 21.82 3.72 -2.37
C ILE A 148 21.32 4.90 -3.19
N ILE A 149 21.82 5.08 -4.42
CA ILE A 149 21.44 6.21 -5.28
C ILE A 149 19.93 6.22 -5.52
N TRP A 150 19.36 5.10 -5.96
CA TRP A 150 17.93 5.02 -6.25
C TRP A 150 17.07 5.07 -4.98
N GLY A 151 17.57 4.53 -3.86
CA GLY A 151 16.91 4.67 -2.55
C GLY A 151 16.80 6.13 -2.10
N VAL A 152 17.88 6.91 -2.25
CA VAL A 152 17.88 8.35 -1.94
C VAL A 152 16.94 9.09 -2.88
N LEU A 153 17.02 8.84 -4.19
CA LEU A 153 16.14 9.47 -5.19
C LEU A 153 14.66 9.17 -4.93
N SER A 154 14.32 7.93 -4.55
CA SER A 154 12.97 7.53 -4.17
C SER A 154 12.50 8.18 -2.87
N THR A 155 13.41 8.50 -1.95
CA THR A 155 13.08 9.10 -0.65
C THR A 155 12.63 10.56 -0.78
N LEU A 156 13.19 11.31 -1.74
CA LEU A 156 12.82 12.72 -1.96
C LEU A 156 11.32 12.95 -2.23
N PRO A 157 10.67 12.29 -3.20
CA PRO A 157 9.23 12.41 -3.40
C PRO A 157 8.42 11.83 -2.23
N PHE A 158 8.92 10.81 -1.52
CA PHE A 158 8.27 10.30 -0.31
C PHE A 158 8.17 11.38 0.77
N LEU A 159 9.27 12.08 1.06
CA LEU A 159 9.28 13.20 2.01
C LEU A 159 8.36 14.34 1.57
N TYR A 160 8.30 14.62 0.26
CA TYR A 160 7.35 15.60 -0.28
C TYR A 160 5.89 15.19 -0.09
N ILE A 161 5.55 13.91 -0.29
CA ILE A 161 4.20 13.37 0.01
C ILE A 161 3.86 13.59 1.48
N LEU A 162 4.79 13.27 2.40
CA LEU A 162 4.59 13.50 3.83
C LEU A 162 4.34 14.98 4.14
N TYR A 163 5.12 15.90 3.54
CA TYR A 163 4.88 17.33 3.66
C TYR A 163 3.46 17.71 3.21
N VAL A 164 3.03 17.25 2.02
CA VAL A 164 1.69 17.57 1.51
C VAL A 164 0.58 16.99 2.41
N LEU A 165 0.73 15.77 2.92
CA LEU A 165 -0.25 15.12 3.79
C LEU A 165 -0.34 15.73 5.20
N PHE A 166 0.78 16.21 5.76
CA PHE A 166 0.81 16.72 7.13
C PHE A 166 0.71 18.23 7.22
N VAL A 167 1.07 18.96 6.17
CA VAL A 167 1.01 20.43 6.15
C VAL A 167 -0.13 20.92 5.27
N GLU A 168 -0.13 20.58 3.99
CA GLU A 168 -1.08 21.15 3.03
C GLU A 168 -2.51 20.61 3.22
N LEU A 169 -2.65 19.31 3.43
CA LEU A 169 -3.95 18.68 3.70
C LEU A 169 -4.55 19.18 5.03
N SER A 170 -3.73 19.44 6.04
CA SER A 170 -4.17 19.90 7.37
C SER A 170 -4.97 21.21 7.29
N LYS A 171 -4.61 22.11 6.37
CA LYS A 171 -5.33 23.36 6.11
C LYS A 171 -6.79 23.14 5.69
N SER A 172 -7.11 21.95 5.17
CA SER A 172 -8.46 21.59 4.74
C SER A 172 -9.28 20.86 5.82
N LEU A 173 -8.67 20.51 6.96
CA LEU A 173 -9.31 19.74 8.02
C LEU A 173 -10.11 20.60 9.01
N GLU A 174 -9.79 21.88 9.16
CA GLU A 174 -10.49 22.81 10.06
C GLU A 174 -11.97 23.01 9.70
N ARG A 175 -12.33 22.76 8.44
CA ARG A 175 -13.70 22.92 7.92
C ARG A 175 -14.49 21.61 7.90
N GLN A 176 -13.93 20.54 8.44
CA GLN A 176 -14.56 19.23 8.44
C GLN A 176 -15.44 19.06 9.69
N PRO A 177 -16.51 18.25 9.61
CA PRO A 177 -17.34 17.93 10.77
C PRO A 177 -16.54 17.29 11.92
N ASP A 178 -17.13 17.34 13.12
CA ASP A 178 -16.53 16.79 14.33
C ASP A 178 -16.07 15.33 14.16
N GLY A 179 -14.88 15.03 14.68
CA GLY A 179 -14.27 13.70 14.61
C GLY A 179 -13.65 13.34 13.24
N VAL A 180 -13.99 14.02 12.14
CA VAL A 180 -13.41 13.74 10.81
C VAL A 180 -11.92 14.09 10.80
N ALA A 181 -11.54 15.27 11.30
CA ALA A 181 -10.14 15.69 11.36
C ALA A 181 -9.28 14.71 12.20
N ALA A 182 -9.80 14.23 13.33
CA ALA A 182 -9.14 13.24 14.16
C ALA A 182 -8.99 11.88 13.44
N THR A 183 -10.01 11.45 12.70
CA THR A 183 -9.99 10.21 11.93
C THR A 183 -8.99 10.28 10.77
N VAL A 184 -8.94 11.42 10.06
CA VAL A 184 -7.92 11.67 9.03
C VAL A 184 -6.52 11.76 9.64
N GLY A 185 -6.37 12.32 10.84
CA GLY A 185 -5.13 12.28 11.61
C GLY A 185 -4.61 10.85 11.81
N ARG A 186 -5.48 9.94 12.31
CA ARG A 186 -5.15 8.52 12.49
C ARG A 186 -4.85 7.82 11.17
N LEU A 187 -5.60 8.13 10.10
CA LEU A 187 -5.37 7.59 8.76
C LEU A 187 -3.96 7.94 8.24
N ARG A 188 -3.50 9.18 8.46
CA ARG A 188 -2.13 9.60 8.09
C ARG A 188 -1.05 8.88 8.90
N LEU A 189 -1.28 8.66 10.18
CA LEU A 189 -0.36 7.88 11.03
C LEU A 189 -0.32 6.41 10.60
N LEU A 190 -1.46 5.82 10.24
CA LEU A 190 -1.53 4.48 9.67
C LEU A 190 -0.72 4.40 8.37
N LEU A 191 -0.81 5.42 7.50
CA LEU A 191 -0.03 5.49 6.27
C LEU A 191 1.47 5.49 6.57
N ILE A 192 1.96 6.35 7.48
CA ILE A 192 3.38 6.35 7.85
C ILE A 192 3.81 5.00 8.43
N ALA A 193 3.05 4.45 9.36
CA ALA A 193 3.39 3.20 10.05
C ALA A 193 3.48 2.03 9.06
N THR A 194 2.58 1.97 8.10
CA THR A 194 2.54 0.89 7.11
C THR A 194 3.54 1.11 5.98
N TRP A 195 3.68 2.35 5.48
CA TRP A 195 4.61 2.64 4.40
C TRP A 195 6.07 2.62 4.85
N GLY A 196 6.35 2.90 6.12
CA GLY A 196 7.70 2.82 6.68
C GLY A 196 8.32 1.43 6.61
N VAL A 197 7.50 0.38 6.50
CA VAL A 197 7.98 -1.01 6.32
C VAL A 197 8.80 -1.16 5.02
N TYR A 198 8.42 -0.48 3.95
CA TYR A 198 9.06 -0.60 2.63
C TYR A 198 10.48 -0.03 2.57
N PRO A 199 10.76 1.24 2.93
CA PRO A 199 12.12 1.76 2.93
C PRO A 199 13.00 1.04 3.96
N ILE A 200 12.45 0.60 5.10
CA ILE A 200 13.21 -0.23 6.05
C ILE A 200 13.64 -1.54 5.39
N SER A 201 12.70 -2.26 4.78
CA SER A 201 12.98 -3.52 4.09
C SER A 201 13.98 -3.36 2.95
N TYR A 202 13.88 -2.25 2.20
CA TYR A 202 14.79 -1.88 1.13
C TYR A 202 16.23 -1.62 1.63
N LEU A 203 16.37 -1.03 2.82
CA LEU A 203 17.69 -0.74 3.41
C LEU A 203 18.38 -1.99 3.99
N LEU A 204 17.63 -3.02 4.42
CA LEU A 204 18.20 -4.20 5.08
C LEU A 204 19.34 -4.86 4.29
N PRO A 205 19.22 -5.14 2.98
CA PRO A 205 20.32 -5.70 2.18
C PRO A 205 21.56 -4.80 2.08
N ILE A 206 21.42 -3.49 2.30
CA ILE A 206 22.52 -2.52 2.23
C ILE A 206 23.28 -2.49 3.55
N ILE A 207 22.56 -2.50 4.67
CA ILE A 207 23.13 -2.34 6.02
C ILE A 207 23.58 -3.68 6.63
N ASP A 208 22.97 -4.79 6.23
CA ASP A 208 23.24 -6.13 6.76
C ASP A 208 22.94 -7.20 5.71
N SER A 209 23.79 -7.23 4.68
CA SER A 209 23.63 -8.11 3.51
C SER A 209 23.63 -9.60 3.89
N ALA A 210 24.41 -9.98 4.90
CA ALA A 210 24.51 -11.37 5.36
C ALA A 210 23.19 -11.84 5.99
N ASN A 211 22.61 -11.08 6.92
CA ASN A 211 21.35 -11.47 7.52
C ASN A 211 20.16 -11.28 6.56
N ALA A 212 20.20 -10.25 5.71
CA ALA A 212 19.14 -9.99 4.74
C ALA A 212 18.97 -11.11 3.69
N ALA A 213 20.00 -11.91 3.45
CA ALA A 213 19.96 -13.08 2.57
C ALA A 213 19.42 -14.36 3.24
N SER A 214 19.19 -14.35 4.56
CA SER A 214 18.72 -15.51 5.29
C SER A 214 17.26 -15.87 5.00
N ALA A 215 16.91 -17.15 5.13
CA ALA A 215 15.53 -17.61 5.03
C ALA A 215 14.60 -16.91 6.02
N GLY A 216 15.05 -16.69 7.25
CA GLY A 216 14.29 -15.96 8.27
C GLY A 216 14.01 -14.51 7.87
N ALA A 217 15.00 -13.80 7.33
CA ALA A 217 14.81 -12.43 6.85
C ALA A 217 13.82 -12.36 5.69
N PHE A 218 13.91 -13.30 4.74
CA PHE A 218 12.95 -13.40 3.64
C PHE A 218 11.52 -13.64 4.16
N VAL A 219 11.33 -14.61 5.05
CA VAL A 219 10.02 -14.92 5.64
C VAL A 219 9.45 -13.70 6.37
N ASN A 220 10.24 -13.07 7.23
CA ASN A 220 9.82 -11.89 7.99
C ASN A 220 9.47 -10.71 7.08
N ARG A 221 10.23 -10.49 5.99
CA ARG A 221 9.91 -9.46 4.99
C ARG A 221 8.54 -9.70 4.37
N GLN A 222 8.26 -10.92 3.92
CA GLN A 222 6.99 -11.23 3.25
C GLN A 222 5.79 -11.14 4.20
N ILE A 223 5.96 -11.52 5.46
CA ILE A 223 4.97 -11.31 6.51
C ILE A 223 4.75 -9.80 6.74
N GLY A 224 5.83 -9.05 6.91
CA GLY A 224 5.80 -7.60 7.13
C GLY A 224 5.10 -6.87 5.99
N TYR A 225 5.43 -7.19 4.74
CA TYR A 225 4.75 -6.65 3.56
C TYR A 225 3.27 -7.01 3.54
N THR A 226 2.91 -8.24 3.89
CA THR A 226 1.51 -8.65 3.87
C THR A 226 0.67 -7.94 4.93
N ILE A 227 1.20 -7.78 6.14
CA ILE A 227 0.56 -7.00 7.19
C ILE A 227 0.46 -5.53 6.76
N ALA A 228 1.56 -4.95 6.26
CA ALA A 228 1.59 -3.57 5.80
C ALA A 228 0.55 -3.31 4.70
N ASP A 229 0.42 -4.20 3.72
CA ASP A 229 -0.55 -4.11 2.64
C ASP A 229 -1.99 -4.19 3.14
N VAL A 230 -2.32 -5.19 3.97
CA VAL A 230 -3.69 -5.32 4.52
C VAL A 230 -4.09 -4.09 5.32
N LEU A 231 -3.16 -3.53 6.11
CA LEU A 231 -3.40 -2.31 6.85
C LEU A 231 -3.51 -1.07 5.94
N ALA A 232 -2.59 -0.92 4.99
CA ALA A 232 -2.51 0.24 4.09
C ALA A 232 -3.62 0.27 3.04
N LYS A 233 -4.29 -0.86 2.78
CA LYS A 233 -5.32 -0.98 1.74
C LYS A 233 -6.69 -1.32 2.32
N CYS A 234 -6.81 -2.42 3.06
CA CYS A 234 -8.10 -2.84 3.61
C CYS A 234 -8.52 -1.94 4.78
N VAL A 235 -7.69 -1.84 5.82
CA VAL A 235 -8.03 -1.01 6.99
C VAL A 235 -8.09 0.47 6.61
N PHE A 236 -7.22 0.90 5.71
CA PHE A 236 -7.26 2.24 5.13
C PHE A 236 -8.60 2.51 4.41
N GLY A 237 -9.02 1.64 3.49
CA GLY A 237 -10.29 1.77 2.76
C GLY A 237 -11.52 1.71 3.68
N LEU A 238 -11.50 0.86 4.71
CA LEU A 238 -12.54 0.83 5.74
C LEU A 238 -12.58 2.13 6.57
N THR A 239 -11.42 2.76 6.78
CA THR A 239 -11.35 4.07 7.43
C THR A 239 -11.85 5.18 6.51
N ILE A 240 -11.61 5.11 5.20
CA ILE A 240 -12.23 5.99 4.20
C ILE A 240 -13.76 5.85 4.24
N TYR A 241 -14.28 4.62 4.25
CA TYR A 241 -15.71 4.36 4.43
C TYR A 241 -16.26 5.00 5.71
N LYS A 242 -15.57 4.84 6.84
CA LYS A 242 -15.95 5.47 8.11
C LYS A 242 -16.02 6.99 8.00
N ILE A 243 -15.02 7.64 7.38
CA ILE A 243 -15.02 9.09 7.16
C ILE A 243 -16.22 9.50 6.29
N ALA A 244 -16.48 8.77 5.20
CA ALA A 244 -17.60 9.03 4.32
C ALA A 244 -18.96 8.93 5.04
N LYS A 245 -19.15 7.91 5.89
CA LYS A 245 -20.38 7.75 6.69
C LYS A 245 -20.53 8.87 7.72
N MET A 246 -19.47 9.21 8.47
CA MET A 246 -19.49 10.33 9.42
C MET A 246 -19.91 11.65 8.76
N LYS A 247 -19.33 11.95 7.58
CA LYS A 247 -19.68 13.15 6.82
C LYS A 247 -21.11 13.09 6.26
N SER A 248 -21.56 11.91 5.82
CA SER A 248 -22.93 11.72 5.34
C SER A 248 -23.97 12.00 6.43
N VAL A 249 -23.73 11.49 7.65
CA VAL A 249 -24.61 11.71 8.81
C VAL A 249 -24.60 13.17 9.24
N ALA A 250 -23.42 13.79 9.31
CA ALA A 250 -23.28 15.21 9.62
C ALA A 250 -24.02 16.13 8.62
N GLU A 251 -24.31 15.62 7.42
CA GLU A 251 -25.04 16.32 6.36
C GLU A 251 -26.49 15.86 6.21
N GLY A 252 -27.03 15.14 7.21
CA GLY A 252 -28.46 14.82 7.30
C GLY A 252 -28.87 13.49 6.67
N MET A 253 -27.94 12.65 6.22
CA MET A 253 -28.25 11.26 5.93
C MET A 253 -28.63 10.55 7.23
N LYS A 254 -29.76 9.85 7.25
CA LYS A 254 -30.15 9.04 8.41
C LYS A 254 -29.09 7.97 8.68
N ASP A 255 -28.94 7.62 9.96
CA ASP A 255 -28.01 6.57 10.38
C ASP A 255 -28.71 5.21 10.41
N ASP A 256 -29.24 4.81 9.25
CA ASP A 256 -29.85 3.52 9.00
C ASP A 256 -28.79 2.56 8.44
N HIS A 257 -28.15 1.84 9.37
CA HIS A 257 -27.22 0.70 9.19
C HIS A 257 -25.85 0.95 8.50
#